data_AF-A0A7S2L8B9-F1
#
_entry.id   AF-A0A7S2L8B9-F1
#
_cell.length_a   1.000
_cell.length_b   1.000
_cell.length_c   1.000
_cell.angle_alpha   90.00
_cell.angle_beta   90.00
_cell.angle_gamma   90.00
#
_symmetry.space_group_name_H-M   'P 1'
#
loop_
_entity.id
_entity.type
_entity.pdbx_description
1 polymer ?
#
loop_
_entity_poly.entity_id
_entity_poly.type
_entity_poly.pdbx_seq_one_letter_code
_entity_poly.pdbx_strand_id
1 'polypeptide(L)'
;RILPTAEHQARLLATLQAIDERLTRAGVDYWVTGGTLLGALRHGGFIPHDDDVDIELREADLPRAVGALGAVGRSYRGGGEWPGSGVPMGRFFFWGADGRFPASVDVFLRSDRPEDL
;
A
#
# COMPACT_ATOMS: atom_id res chain seq x y z
N ARG A 1 6.08 21.01 -12.38
CA ARG A 1 6.01 19.96 -11.34
C ARG A 1 7.43 19.48 -11.10
N ILE A 2 7.94 19.54 -9.87
CA ILE A 2 9.26 18.98 -9.52
C ILE A 2 9.10 17.46 -9.55
N LEU A 3 9.95 16.76 -10.29
CA LEU A 3 9.94 15.30 -10.30
C LEU A 3 10.47 14.80 -8.94
N PRO A 4 9.86 13.77 -8.34
CA PRO A 4 10.40 13.06 -7.19
C PRO A 4 11.90 12.77 -7.34
N THR A 5 12.65 13.02 -6.27
CA THR A 5 14.08 12.73 -6.22
C THR A 5 14.33 11.24 -6.01
N ALA A 6 15.55 10.76 -6.29
CA ALA A 6 15.93 9.39 -5.94
C ALA A 6 15.73 9.08 -4.43
N GLU A 7 15.90 10.09 -3.57
CA GLU A 7 15.60 9.99 -2.14
C GLU A 7 14.11 9.71 -1.88
N HIS A 8 13.21 10.28 -2.67
CA HIS A 8 11.78 10.03 -2.57
C HIS A 8 11.44 8.57 -2.93
N GLN A 9 11.93 8.08 -4.07
CA GLN A 9 11.71 6.67 -4.45
C GLN A 9 12.32 5.69 -3.45
N ALA A 10 13.46 6.02 -2.83
CA ALA A 10 14.04 5.22 -1.75
C ALA A 10 13.14 5.14 -0.51
N ARG A 11 12.41 6.23 -0.20
CA ARG A 11 11.42 6.25 0.89
C ARG A 11 10.17 5.42 0.57
N LEU A 12 9.72 5.41 -0.69
CA LEU A 12 8.63 4.52 -1.15
C LEU A 12 9.04 3.05 -1.02
N LEU A 13 10.27 2.71 -1.41
CA LEU A 13 10.80 1.36 -1.25
C LEU A 13 10.90 0.95 0.22
N ALA A 14 11.43 1.82 1.09
CA ALA A 14 11.53 1.55 2.52
C ALA A 14 10.14 1.34 3.15
N THR A 15 9.14 2.10 2.69
CA THR A 15 7.74 1.92 3.09
C THR A 15 7.22 0.55 2.68
N LEU A 16 7.40 0.15 1.41
CA LEU A 16 6.96 -1.16 0.90
C LEU A 16 7.65 -2.33 1.63
N GLN A 17 8.96 -2.25 1.88
CA GLN A 17 9.71 -3.29 2.61
C GLN A 17 9.22 -3.47 4.04
N ALA A 18 8.85 -2.38 4.70
CA ALA A 18 8.42 -2.44 6.08
C ALA A 18 6.93 -2.85 6.22
N ILE A 19 6.12 -2.63 5.18
CA ILE A 19 4.80 -3.25 5.03
C ILE A 19 4.97 -4.76 4.85
N ASP A 20 5.84 -5.19 3.93
CA ASP A 20 6.13 -6.60 3.67
C ASP A 20 6.46 -7.35 4.97
N GLU A 21 7.42 -6.82 5.72
CA GLU A 21 7.88 -7.41 6.98
C GLU A 21 6.74 -7.59 8.01
N ARG A 22 5.76 -6.67 8.02
CA ARG A 22 4.66 -6.68 8.98
C ARG A 22 3.52 -7.59 8.53
N LEU A 23 3.11 -7.52 7.27
CA LEU A 23 2.04 -8.35 6.73
C LEU A 23 2.49 -9.81 6.67
N THR A 24 3.72 -10.08 6.25
CA THR A 24 4.32 -11.43 6.28
C THR A 24 4.36 -11.99 7.70
N ARG A 25 4.78 -11.21 8.69
CA ARG A 25 4.77 -11.63 10.11
C ARG A 25 3.36 -11.89 10.65
N ALA A 26 2.36 -11.19 10.13
CA ALA A 26 0.96 -11.37 10.50
C ALA A 26 0.24 -12.49 9.70
N GLY A 27 0.95 -13.13 8.76
CA GLY A 27 0.38 -14.14 7.87
C GLY A 27 -0.71 -13.58 6.96
N VAL A 28 -0.54 -12.34 6.50
CA VAL A 28 -1.44 -11.67 5.56
C VAL A 28 -0.78 -11.65 4.19
N ASP A 29 -1.41 -12.32 3.22
CA ASP A 29 -0.99 -12.25 1.83
C ASP A 29 -1.41 -10.92 1.24
N TYR A 30 -0.52 -10.31 0.46
CA TYR A 30 -0.78 -9.07 -0.27
C TYR A 30 0.01 -9.06 -1.57
N TRP A 31 -0.36 -8.15 -2.47
CA TRP A 31 0.30 -7.97 -3.76
C TRP A 31 0.53 -6.48 -4.00
N VAL A 32 1.59 -6.12 -4.73
CA VAL A 32 1.69 -4.78 -5.31
C VAL A 32 0.73 -4.66 -6.48
N THR A 33 0.08 -3.52 -6.62
CA THR A 33 -0.91 -3.27 -7.68
C THR A 33 -0.72 -1.88 -8.29
N GLY A 34 -1.62 -1.45 -9.17
CA GLY A 34 -1.73 -0.08 -9.62
C GLY A 34 -0.44 0.52 -10.21
N GLY A 35 -0.14 1.76 -9.81
CA GLY A 35 1.04 2.50 -10.25
C GLY A 35 2.33 1.85 -9.78
N THR A 36 2.32 1.25 -8.59
CA THR A 36 3.47 0.52 -8.03
C THR A 36 3.86 -0.69 -8.89
N LEU A 37 2.90 -1.55 -9.26
CA LEU A 37 3.16 -2.70 -10.14
C LEU A 37 3.59 -2.27 -11.54
N LEU A 38 2.89 -1.29 -12.12
CA LEU A 38 3.23 -0.77 -13.44
C LEU A 38 4.63 -0.15 -13.46
N GLY A 39 5.00 0.57 -12.40
CA GLY A 39 6.34 1.09 -12.20
C GLY A 39 7.37 -0.03 -12.22
N ALA A 40 7.17 -1.07 -11.41
CA ALA A 40 8.11 -2.17 -11.29
C ALA A 40 8.38 -2.84 -12.64
N LEU A 41 7.33 -3.09 -13.43
CA LEU A 41 7.44 -3.72 -14.74
C LEU A 41 8.03 -2.80 -15.82
N ARG A 42 7.66 -1.52 -15.84
CA ARG A 42 8.03 -0.59 -16.92
C ARG A 42 9.35 0.12 -16.68
N HIS A 43 9.67 0.44 -15.43
CA HIS A 43 10.81 1.29 -15.05
C HIS A 43 11.84 0.57 -14.17
N GLY A 44 11.57 -0.67 -13.73
CA GLY A 44 12.44 -1.39 -12.80
C GLY A 44 12.48 -0.76 -11.40
N GLY A 45 11.43 -0.02 -11.03
CA GLY A 45 11.33 0.77 -9.79
C GLY A 45 9.97 1.45 -9.71
N PHE A 46 9.84 2.57 -9.02
CA PHE A 46 8.58 3.34 -9.02
C PHE A 46 8.42 4.15 -10.31
N ILE A 47 7.18 4.56 -10.63
CA ILE A 47 6.99 5.55 -11.68
C ILE A 47 7.75 6.83 -11.28
N PRO A 48 8.48 7.51 -12.19
CA PRO A 48 9.32 8.65 -11.81
C PRO A 48 8.60 9.79 -11.08
N HIS A 49 7.28 9.82 -11.11
CA HIS A 49 6.42 10.84 -10.52
C HIS A 49 5.38 10.28 -9.51
N ASP A 50 5.52 9.01 -9.10
CA ASP A 50 4.74 8.43 -7.98
C ASP A 50 5.06 9.14 -6.68
N ASP A 51 4.08 9.21 -5.80
CA ASP A 51 4.17 9.72 -4.44
C ASP A 51 3.60 8.79 -3.36
N ASP A 52 3.12 7.61 -3.74
CA ASP A 52 2.53 6.60 -2.88
C ASP A 52 2.94 5.16 -3.26
N VAL A 53 2.43 4.21 -2.48
CA VAL A 53 2.56 2.77 -2.72
C VAL A 53 1.15 2.18 -2.81
N ASP A 54 0.89 1.40 -3.85
CA ASP A 54 -0.36 0.67 -4.04
C ASP A 54 -0.18 -0.80 -3.69
N ILE A 55 -0.98 -1.29 -2.75
CA ILE A 55 -1.09 -2.72 -2.46
C ILE A 55 -2.53 -3.19 -2.56
N GLU A 56 -2.70 -4.48 -2.80
CA GLU A 56 -3.98 -5.17 -2.73
C GLU A 56 -3.87 -6.31 -1.71
N LEU A 57 -4.93 -6.52 -0.93
CA LEU A 57 -5.05 -7.65 0.00
C LEU A 57 -6.47 -8.20 0.00
N ARG A 58 -6.65 -9.40 0.55
CA ARG A 58 -7.96 -10.03 0.69
C ARG A 58 -8.82 -9.29 1.71
N GLU A 59 -10.08 -9.05 1.40
CA GLU A 59 -11.01 -8.37 2.32
C GLU A 59 -11.07 -9.05 3.69
N ALA A 60 -11.06 -10.40 3.73
CA ALA A 60 -11.04 -11.15 4.99
C ALA A 60 -9.79 -10.89 5.86
N ASP A 61 -8.69 -10.45 5.25
CA ASP A 61 -7.42 -10.20 5.93
C ASP A 61 -7.28 -8.76 6.44
N LEU A 62 -8.19 -7.87 6.05
CA LEU A 62 -8.15 -6.47 6.45
C LEU A 62 -8.05 -6.28 7.97
N PRO A 63 -8.80 -6.98 8.85
CA PRO A 63 -8.65 -6.81 10.29
C PRO A 63 -7.23 -7.16 10.80
N ARG A 64 -6.61 -8.19 10.22
CA ARG A 64 -5.24 -8.60 10.57
C ARG A 64 -4.22 -7.59 10.05
N ALA A 65 -4.41 -7.09 8.84
CA ALA A 65 -3.59 -6.04 8.26
C ALA A 65 -3.66 -4.75 9.08
N VAL A 66 -4.87 -4.31 9.48
CA VAL A 66 -5.07 -3.15 10.36
C VAL A 66 -4.39 -3.37 11.72
N GLY A 67 -4.44 -4.57 12.30
CA GLY A 67 -3.70 -4.87 13.52
C GLY A 67 -2.17 -4.76 13.34
N ALA A 68 -1.65 -5.35 12.26
CA ALA A 68 -0.21 -5.40 11.98
C ALA A 68 0.39 -4.02 11.64
N LEU A 69 -0.35 -3.22 10.86
CA LEU A 69 0.05 -1.88 10.40
C LEU A 69 -0.36 -0.78 11.38
N GLY A 70 -1.46 -0.93 12.11
CA GLY A 70 -1.91 0.03 13.12
C GLY A 70 -0.99 0.08 14.35
N ALA A 71 -0.29 -1.01 14.65
CA ALA A 71 0.68 -1.09 15.76
C ALA A 71 1.89 -0.14 15.62
N VAL A 72 2.18 0.37 14.41
CA VAL A 72 3.26 1.35 14.18
C VAL A 72 2.79 2.80 14.37
N GLY A 73 1.53 2.98 14.74
CA GLY A 73 0.86 4.25 14.76
C GLY A 73 0.31 4.57 13.38
N ARG A 74 -1.00 4.88 13.37
CA ARG A 74 -1.75 5.79 12.49
C ARG A 74 -2.86 5.18 11.65
N SER A 75 -3.77 6.09 11.29
CA SER A 75 -5.15 5.85 10.92
C SER A 75 -5.29 5.17 9.55
N TYR A 76 -5.82 3.95 9.56
CA TYR A 76 -6.57 3.44 8.43
C TYR A 76 -7.82 4.33 8.26
N ARG A 77 -7.98 4.96 7.10
CA ARG A 77 -9.30 5.46 6.67
C ARG A 77 -9.86 4.43 5.71
N GLY A 78 -10.76 3.60 6.20
CA GLY A 78 -11.47 2.59 5.41
C GLY A 78 -12.95 2.86 5.30
N GLY A 79 -13.54 2.28 4.25
CA GLY A 79 -14.98 2.26 4.01
C GLY A 79 -15.43 3.08 2.81
N GLY A 80 -14.51 3.49 1.92
CA GLY A 80 -14.83 4.14 0.66
C GLY A 80 -14.68 3.21 -0.52
N GLU A 81 -15.26 3.59 -1.65
CA GLU A 81 -15.01 2.95 -2.94
C GLU A 81 -14.09 3.82 -3.78
N TRP A 82 -13.24 3.19 -4.59
CA TRP A 82 -12.53 3.93 -5.63
C TRP A 82 -13.58 4.55 -6.58
N PRO A 83 -13.55 5.87 -6.83
CA PRO A 83 -14.68 6.58 -7.41
C PRO A 83 -15.21 5.97 -8.72
N GLY A 84 -16.47 5.56 -8.71
CA GLY A 84 -17.17 5.04 -9.90
C GLY A 84 -16.77 3.62 -10.32
N SER A 85 -15.98 2.90 -9.52
CA SER A 85 -15.50 1.55 -9.84
C SER A 85 -16.16 0.43 -9.03
N GLY A 86 -16.77 0.75 -7.88
CA GLY A 86 -17.26 -0.26 -6.94
C GLY A 86 -16.16 -1.06 -6.24
N VAL A 87 -14.87 -0.71 -6.43
CA VAL A 87 -13.74 -1.38 -5.77
C VAL A 87 -13.61 -0.83 -4.35
N PRO A 88 -13.78 -1.65 -3.30
CA PRO A 88 -13.57 -1.21 -1.94
C PRO A 88 -12.09 -0.88 -1.72
N MET A 89 -11.83 0.27 -1.10
CA MET A 89 -10.47 0.68 -0.78
C MET A 89 -10.38 1.38 0.57
N GLY A 90 -9.16 1.45 1.06
CA GLY A 90 -8.79 2.33 2.16
C GLY A 90 -7.38 2.84 1.98
N ARG A 91 -6.98 3.74 2.87
CA ARG A 91 -5.63 4.31 2.87
C ARG A 91 -5.04 4.25 4.26
N PHE A 92 -3.80 3.79 4.35
CA PHE A 92 -2.99 3.98 5.54
C PHE A 92 -2.16 5.25 5.38
N PHE A 93 -2.20 6.11 6.40
CA PHE A 93 -1.40 7.31 6.46
C PHE A 93 -0.32 7.18 7.53
N PHE A 94 0.92 7.10 7.11
CA PHE A 94 2.07 7.09 8.01
C PHE A 94 2.62 8.51 8.07
N TRP A 95 2.61 9.14 9.24
CA TRP A 95 3.33 10.38 9.48
C TRP A 95 4.41 10.11 10.56
N GLY A 96 5.51 10.84 10.54
CA GLY A 96 6.80 10.35 11.06
C GLY A 96 6.96 9.98 12.54
N ALA A 97 8.16 9.42 12.77
CA ALA A 97 9.13 9.48 13.89
C ALA A 97 10.34 8.61 13.45
N ASP A 98 10.01 7.55 12.71
CA ASP A 98 10.90 6.72 11.92
C ASP A 98 10.95 7.24 10.48
N GLY A 99 12.14 7.61 9.99
CA GLY A 99 12.34 8.11 8.63
C GLY A 99 12.04 7.08 7.53
N ARG A 100 11.80 5.81 7.89
CA ARG A 100 11.43 4.74 6.96
C ARG A 100 10.02 4.87 6.36
N PHE A 101 9.09 5.61 7.00
CA PHE A 101 7.68 5.67 6.57
C PHE A 101 7.12 7.09 6.31
N PRO A 102 7.57 7.83 5.28
CA PRO A 102 7.01 9.14 4.96
C PRO A 102 6.03 9.14 3.76
N ALA A 103 5.43 8.01 3.38
CA ALA A 103 4.52 7.90 2.23
C ALA A 103 3.12 7.38 2.61
N SER A 104 2.11 7.72 1.80
CA SER A 104 0.79 7.08 1.89
C SER A 104 0.80 5.71 1.21
N VAL A 105 -0.04 4.82 1.70
CA VAL A 105 -0.26 3.51 1.09
C VAL A 105 -1.73 3.34 0.78
N ASP A 106 -2.02 3.15 -0.50
CA ASP A 106 -3.33 2.77 -0.99
C ASP A 106 -3.51 1.27 -0.88
N VAL A 107 -4.63 0.88 -0.29
CA VAL A 107 -4.99 -0.51 -0.06
C VAL A 107 -6.30 -0.81 -0.75
N PHE A 108 -6.21 -1.61 -1.79
CA PHE A 108 -7.35 -2.16 -2.51
C PHE A 108 -7.76 -3.48 -1.88
N LEU A 109 -9.06 -3.70 -1.73
CA LEU A 109 -9.59 -4.92 -1.15
C LEU A 109 -10.11 -5.82 -2.26
N ARG A 110 -9.49 -6.99 -2.37
CA ARG A 110 -9.98 -8.05 -3.24
C ARG A 110 -11.00 -8.88 -2.48
N SER A 111 -12.17 -9.04 -3.08
CA SER A 111 -13.20 -9.91 -2.54
C SER A 111 -12.77 -11.37 -2.69
N ASP A 112 -13.07 -12.19 -1.68
CA ASP A 112 -12.76 -13.63 -1.66
C ASP A 112 -13.81 -14.47 -2.41
N ARG A 113 -14.61 -13.84 -3.27
CA ARG A 113 -15.63 -14.56 -4.02
C ARG A 113 -14.96 -15.45 -5.08
N PRO A 114 -15.46 -16.68 -5.30
CA PRO A 114 -14.87 -17.61 -6.27
C PRO A 114 -14.75 -17.04 -7.68
N GLU A 115 -15.66 -16.15 -8.07
CA GLU A 115 -15.65 -15.46 -9.36
C GLU A 115 -14.53 -14.42 -9.54
N ASP A 116 -13.83 -14.05 -8.47
CA ASP A 116 -12.75 -13.07 -8.48
C ASP A 116 -11.34 -13.73 -8.51
N LEU A 117 -11.24 -15.07 -8.58
CA LEU A 117 -10.00 -15.87 -8.70
C LEU A 117 -9.80 -16.41 -10.12
#